data_AF-A0A6A4UY14-F1
#
_entry.id   AF-A0A6A4UY14-F1
#
_cell.length_a   1.000
_cell.length_b   1.000
_cell.length_c   1.000
_cell.angle_alpha   90.00
_cell.angle_beta   90.00
_cell.angle_gamma   90.00
#
_symmetry.space_group_name_H-M   'P 1'
#
loop_
_entity.id
_entity.type
_entity.pdbx_description
1 polymer ?
#
loop_
_entity_poly.entity_id
_entity_poly.type
_entity_poly.pdbx_seq_one_letter_code
_entity_poly.pdbx_strand_id
1 'polypeptide(L)'
;MLLDHQAFDRAQPCRSWRQIDAAHAAQKPEARAALQGKIADLKAQGSPYAAIAAALNDSGTATVTGKAWTAGNARKLLAQK
;
A
#
# COMPACT_ATOMS: atom_id res chain seq x y z
N MET A 1 0.27 -34.11 -35.81
CA MET A 1 0.86 -33.16 -34.86
C MET A 1 0.04 -33.27 -33.59
N LEU A 2 0.54 -34.00 -32.59
CA LEU A 2 -0.16 -34.24 -31.31
C LEU A 2 -0.06 -32.96 -30.48
N LEU A 3 -1.19 -32.41 -30.03
CA LEU A 3 -1.21 -31.33 -29.05
C LEU A 3 -0.75 -31.90 -27.71
N ASP A 4 0.33 -31.33 -27.17
CA ASP A 4 0.92 -31.71 -25.89
C ASP A 4 -0.13 -31.72 -24.77
N HIS A 5 -0.19 -32.83 -24.04
CA HIS A 5 -0.98 -33.02 -22.83
C HIS A 5 -0.38 -32.19 -21.68
N GLN A 6 -0.55 -30.86 -21.71
CA GLN A 6 -0.43 -30.09 -20.48
C GLN A 6 -1.68 -30.36 -19.64
N ALA A 7 -1.52 -31.21 -18.62
CA ALA A 7 -2.51 -31.38 -17.57
C ALA A 7 -2.82 -30.00 -16.97
N PHE A 8 -4.01 -29.49 -17.29
CA PHE A 8 -4.52 -28.23 -16.75
C PHE A 8 -4.80 -28.44 -15.26
N ASP A 9 -3.77 -28.23 -14.44
CA ASP A 9 -3.87 -28.30 -12.99
C ASP A 9 -4.69 -27.11 -12.49
N ARG A 10 -6.00 -27.35 -12.28
CA ARG A 10 -6.97 -26.33 -11.83
C ARG A 10 -6.61 -25.68 -10.50
N ALA A 11 -5.66 -26.24 -9.74
CA ALA A 11 -5.21 -25.68 -8.46
C ALA A 11 -4.05 -24.67 -8.59
N GLN A 12 -3.33 -24.64 -9.72
CA GLN A 12 -2.21 -23.71 -9.94
C GLN A 12 -2.62 -22.21 -9.89
N PRO A 13 -3.74 -21.80 -10.53
CA PRO A 13 -4.19 -20.40 -10.45
C PRO A 13 -4.51 -19.98 -9.00
N CYS A 14 -5.03 -20.90 -8.19
CA CYS A 14 -5.39 -20.64 -6.80
C CYS A 14 -4.17 -20.49 -5.88
N ARG A 15 -3.10 -21.29 -6.11
CA ARG A 15 -1.85 -21.17 -5.33
C ARG A 15 -1.06 -19.92 -5.68
N SER A 16 -0.95 -19.60 -6.96
CA SER A 16 -0.26 -18.39 -7.41
C SER A 16 -0.95 -17.12 -6.88
N TRP A 17 -2.27 -17.07 -6.87
CA TRP A 17 -3.02 -15.96 -6.26
C TRP A 17 -2.76 -15.81 -4.76
N ARG A 18 -2.75 -16.91 -3.99
CA ARG A 18 -2.45 -16.86 -2.55
C ARG A 18 -1.02 -16.42 -2.25
N GLN A 19 -0.05 -16.83 -3.06
CA GLN A 19 1.34 -16.40 -2.92
C GLN A 19 1.51 -14.91 -3.25
N ILE A 20 0.82 -14.42 -4.28
CA ILE A 20 0.77 -12.99 -4.62
C ILE A 20 0.10 -12.21 -3.48
N ASP A 21 -1.06 -12.67 -2.99
CA ASP A 21 -1.79 -11.98 -1.91
C ASP A 21 -0.98 -11.95 -0.60
N ALA A 22 -0.29 -13.04 -0.25
CA ALA A 22 0.62 -13.10 0.88
C ALA A 22 1.84 -12.18 0.72
N ALA A 23 2.44 -12.12 -0.48
CA ALA A 23 3.55 -11.20 -0.77
C ALA A 23 3.10 -9.73 -0.71
N HIS A 24 1.91 -9.42 -1.21
CA HIS A 24 1.30 -8.09 -1.07
C HIS A 24 0.94 -7.78 0.39
N ALA A 25 0.50 -8.76 1.18
CA ALA A 25 0.22 -8.58 2.61
C ALA A 25 1.50 -8.32 3.42
N ALA A 26 2.61 -8.98 3.08
CA ALA A 26 3.90 -8.79 3.73
C ALA A 26 4.54 -7.43 3.42
N GLN A 27 4.27 -6.83 2.26
CA GLN A 27 4.79 -5.51 1.88
C GLN A 27 4.02 -4.33 2.52
N LYS A 28 2.78 -4.56 2.97
CA LYS A 28 1.93 -3.54 3.61
C LYS A 28 2.54 -2.92 4.88
N PRO A 29 3.13 -3.66 5.84
CA PRO A 29 3.69 -3.07 7.05
C PRO A 29 4.89 -2.16 6.77
N GLU A 30 5.81 -2.53 5.87
CA GLU A 30 6.97 -1.70 5.52
C GLU A 30 6.55 -0.42 4.80
N ALA A 31 5.68 -0.53 3.79
CA ALA A 31 5.15 0.63 3.08
C ALA A 31 4.38 1.57 4.04
N ARG A 32 3.65 1.00 5.01
CA ARG A 32 2.94 1.76 6.03
C ARG A 32 3.90 2.49 6.97
N ALA A 33 4.95 1.83 7.44
CA ALA A 33 5.96 2.44 8.30
C ALA A 33 6.70 3.59 7.59
N ALA A 34 7.07 3.39 6.32
CA ALA A 34 7.69 4.43 5.50
C ALA A 34 6.77 5.66 5.31
N LEU A 35 5.48 5.43 5.04
CA LEU A 35 4.48 6.49 4.96
C LEU A 35 4.29 7.22 6.29
N GLN A 36 4.25 6.47 7.40
CA GLN A 36 4.13 7.05 8.74
C GLN A 36 5.33 7.92 9.09
N GLY A 37 6.54 7.50 8.74
CA GLY A 37 7.77 8.30 8.87
C GLY A 37 7.68 9.61 8.09
N LYS A 38 7.36 9.56 6.80
CA LYS A 38 7.18 10.77 5.97
C LYS A 38 6.15 11.75 6.55
N ILE A 39 5.00 11.25 7.01
CA ILE A 39 3.96 12.11 7.60
C ILE A 39 4.44 12.69 8.94
N ALA A 40 5.16 11.91 9.75
CA ALA A 40 5.75 12.39 10.99
C ALA A 40 6.76 13.52 10.73
N ASP A 41 7.63 13.36 9.75
CA ASP A 41 8.64 14.36 9.38
C ASP A 41 8.00 15.66 8.91
N LEU A 42 7.01 15.58 8.01
CA LEU A 42 6.26 16.76 7.55
C LEU A 42 5.49 17.41 8.69
N LYS A 43 4.99 16.61 9.65
CA LYS A 43 4.31 17.13 10.83
C LYS A 43 5.27 17.83 11.80
N ALA A 44 6.47 17.28 11.98
CA ALA A 44 7.53 17.88 12.79
C ALA A 44 8.01 19.22 12.22
N GLN A 45 7.97 19.39 10.89
CA GLN A 45 8.20 20.66 10.20
C GLN A 45 7.09 21.70 10.42
N GLY A 46 6.04 21.36 11.18
CA GLY A 46 4.92 22.25 11.49
C GLY A 46 3.78 22.21 10.48
N SER A 47 3.85 21.37 9.45
CA SER A 47 2.80 21.32 8.42
C SER A 47 1.46 20.86 9.02
N PRO A 48 0.34 21.51 8.64
CA PRO A 48 -0.99 21.00 8.99
C PRO A 48 -1.30 19.74 8.19
N TYR A 49 -2.11 18.82 8.75
CA TYR A 49 -2.44 17.55 8.10
C TYR A 49 -3.07 17.71 6.70
N ALA A 50 -3.77 18.82 6.45
CA ALA A 50 -4.30 19.14 5.13
C ALA A 50 -3.19 19.39 4.09
N ALA A 51 -2.15 20.15 4.46
CA ALA A 51 -1.00 20.39 3.61
C ALA A 51 -0.18 19.11 3.38
N ILE A 52 -0.05 18.27 4.42
CA ILE A 52 0.62 16.96 4.29
C ILE A 52 -0.14 16.07 3.29
N ALA A 53 -1.47 16.02 3.39
CA ALA A 53 -2.28 15.25 2.46
C ALA A 53 -2.16 15.76 1.02
N ALA A 54 -2.17 17.08 0.82
CA ALA A 54 -1.93 17.67 -0.50
C ALA A 54 -0.55 17.29 -1.06
N ALA A 55 0.51 17.45 -0.27
CA ALA A 55 1.87 17.10 -0.68
C ALA A 55 2.03 15.62 -1.06
N LEU A 56 1.37 14.70 -0.33
CA LEU A 56 1.40 13.28 -0.66
C LEU A 56 0.64 12.95 -1.94
N ASN A 57 -0.50 13.63 -2.17
CA ASN A 57 -1.25 13.47 -3.41
C ASN A 57 -0.48 14.03 -4.61
N ASP A 58 0.13 15.20 -4.46
CA ASP A 58 0.95 15.83 -5.50
C ASP A 58 2.20 15.00 -5.84
N SER A 59 2.78 14.31 -4.85
CA SER A 59 3.89 13.37 -5.08
C SER A 59 3.44 12.02 -5.66
N GLY A 60 2.17 11.87 -6.06
CA GLY A 60 1.59 10.63 -6.59
C GLY A 60 1.57 9.48 -5.58
N THR A 61 1.78 9.77 -4.30
CA THR A 61 1.87 8.76 -3.25
C THR A 61 0.46 8.46 -2.75
N ALA A 62 -0.14 7.36 -3.22
CA ALA A 62 -1.43 6.91 -2.71
C ALA A 62 -1.31 6.29 -1.31
N THR A 63 -2.44 6.17 -0.61
CA THR A 63 -2.52 5.36 0.61
C THR A 63 -2.23 3.88 0.31
N VAL A 64 -2.02 3.06 1.35
CA VAL A 64 -1.83 1.60 1.23
C VAL A 64 -2.98 0.90 0.47
N THR A 65 -4.17 1.51 0.45
CA THR A 65 -5.35 1.02 -0.29
C THR A 65 -5.53 1.63 -1.68
N GLY A 66 -4.58 2.44 -2.16
CA GLY A 66 -4.65 3.13 -3.45
C GLY A 66 -5.54 4.38 -3.47
N LYS A 67 -6.13 4.77 -2.33
CA LYS A 67 -6.96 5.98 -2.20
C LYS A 67 -6.11 7.23 -2.01
N ALA A 68 -6.66 8.39 -2.37
CA ALA A 68 -6.06 9.69 -2.10
C ALA A 68 -5.95 10.00 -0.60
N TRP A 69 -4.98 10.84 -0.23
CA TRP A 69 -4.79 11.35 1.11
C TRP A 69 -5.79 12.45 1.45
N THR A 70 -6.21 12.44 2.71
CA THR A 70 -7.05 13.45 3.34
C THR A 70 -6.44 13.79 4.69
N ALA A 71 -6.74 14.97 5.26
CA ALA A 71 -6.25 15.31 6.59
C ALA A 71 -6.61 14.27 7.65
N GLY A 72 -7.80 13.66 7.52
CA GLY A 72 -8.29 12.63 8.44
C GLY A 72 -7.49 11.32 8.37
N ASN A 73 -7.19 10.81 7.17
CA ASN A 73 -6.44 9.57 7.05
C ASN A 73 -4.94 9.75 7.38
N ALA A 74 -4.35 10.90 7.08
CA ALA A 74 -2.99 11.26 7.52
C ALA A 74 -2.89 11.29 9.04
N ARG A 75 -3.83 11.95 9.72
CA ARG A 75 -3.92 11.96 11.19
C ARG A 75 -4.12 10.56 11.76
N LYS A 76 -5.05 9.78 11.19
CA LYS A 76 -5.37 8.42 11.65
C LYS A 76 -4.18 7.47 11.49
N LEU A 77 -3.33 7.69 10.48
CA LEU A 77 -2.14 6.87 10.30
C LEU A 77 -1.10 7.15 11.40
N LEU A 78 -0.87 8.41 11.76
CA LEU A 78 0.03 8.77 12.87
C LEU A 78 -0.49 8.37 14.25
N ALA A 79 -1.81 8.34 14.43
CA ALA A 79 -2.43 7.96 15.70
C ALA A 79 -2.40 6.45 15.99
N GLN A 80 -2.19 5.61 14.96
CA GLN A 80 -2.04 4.17 15.14
C GLN A 80 -0.56 3.86 15.44
N LYS A 81 -0.27 3.62 16.72
CA LYS A 81 0.99 3.03 17.19
C LYS A 81 0.91 1.51 17.21
#